data_AF-A0A959HNP9-F1
#
_entry.id   AF-A0A959HNP9-F1
#
_cell.length_a   1.000
_cell.length_b   1.000
_cell.length_c   1.000
_cell.angle_alpha   90.00
_cell.angle_beta   90.00
_cell.angle_gamma   90.00
#
_symmetry.space_group_name_H-M   'P 1'
#
loop_
_entity.id
_entity.type
_entity.pdbx_description
1 polymer ?
#
loop_
_entity_poly.entity_id
_entity_poly.type
_entity_poly.pdbx_seq_one_letter_code
_entity_poly.pdbx_strand_id
1 'polypeptide(L)'
;MKNIPILLLLFLLGCGTAMAQPIRKSSYEQTLRAARAAYDSLNYVYALERYEEAYEDKEDRALIDTIAWLNFQIRDYRKAERWFARVLRRAEEGELNDFRYIYGQLLK
;
A
#
# COMPACT_ATOMS: atom_id res chain seq x y z
N MET A 1 16.83 -52.53 19.18
CA MET A 1 16.02 -52.05 18.04
C MET A 1 14.50 -51.99 18.34
N LYS A 2 14.08 -51.84 19.60
CA LYS A 2 12.66 -51.95 19.99
C LYS A 2 11.86 -50.64 19.83
N ASN A 3 12.57 -49.52 19.67
CA ASN A 3 11.99 -48.16 19.69
C ASN A 3 11.91 -47.53 18.29
N ILE A 4 12.46 -48.20 17.28
CA ILE A 4 12.38 -47.79 15.87
C ILE A 4 10.93 -47.63 15.39
N PRO A 5 9.98 -48.53 15.68
CA PRO A 5 8.59 -48.34 15.25
C PRO A 5 7.92 -47.15 15.93
N ILE A 6 8.33 -46.80 17.15
CA ILE A 6 7.80 -45.64 17.90
C ILE A 6 8.31 -44.32 17.29
N LEU A 7 9.58 -44.27 16.90
CA LEU A 7 10.16 -43.13 16.18
C LEU A 7 9.51 -42.91 14.80
N LEU A 8 9.19 -44.00 14.09
CA LEU A 8 8.52 -43.95 12.79
C LEU A 8 7.05 -43.48 12.91
N LEU A 9 6.36 -43.86 13.98
CA LEU A 9 5.00 -43.42 14.28
C LEU A 9 4.94 -41.92 14.64
N LEU A 10 5.92 -41.42 15.40
CA LEU A 10 6.03 -39.99 15.73
C LEU A 10 6.33 -39.13 14.49
N PHE A 11 7.13 -39.65 13.55
CA PHE A 11 7.41 -38.96 12.28
C PHE A 11 6.17 -38.88 11.37
N LEU A 12 5.35 -39.94 11.33
CA LEU A 12 4.11 -39.97 10.56
C LEU A 12 3.02 -39.04 11.12
N LEU A 13 2.97 -38.84 12.44
CA LEU A 13 2.03 -37.91 13.09
C LEU A 13 2.42 -36.43 12.89
N GLY A 14 3.71 -36.12 12.67
CA GLY A 14 4.18 -34.75 12.44
C GLY A 14 3.93 -34.20 11.03
N CYS A 15 3.59 -35.06 10.06
CA CYS A 15 3.44 -34.67 8.64
C CYS A 15 2.02 -34.19 8.28
N GLY A 16 1.04 -34.32 9.19
CA GLY A 16 -0.38 -34.10 8.89
C GLY A 16 -0.87 -32.65 8.93
N THR A 17 -0.06 -31.68 9.35
CA THR A 17 -0.52 -30.28 9.54
C THR A 17 0.21 -29.25 8.68
N ALA A 18 0.95 -29.67 7.66
CA ALA A 18 1.46 -28.75 6.63
C ALA A 18 0.37 -28.35 5.62
N MET A 19 -0.89 -28.24 6.05
CA MET A 19 -1.90 -27.50 5.31
C MET A 19 -1.48 -26.03 5.36
N ALA A 20 -0.80 -25.59 4.30
CA ALA A 20 -0.44 -24.20 4.09
C ALA A 20 -1.70 -23.35 4.35
N GLN A 21 -1.67 -22.55 5.43
CA GLN A 21 -2.76 -21.63 5.69
C GLN A 21 -2.82 -20.67 4.50
N PRO A 22 -4.01 -20.34 3.96
CA PRO A 22 -4.09 -19.38 2.88
C PRO A 22 -3.41 -18.10 3.36
N ILE A 23 -2.46 -17.60 2.56
CA ILE A 23 -1.79 -16.33 2.84
C ILE A 23 -2.90 -15.28 2.88
N ARG A 24 -3.31 -14.88 4.08
CA ARG A 24 -4.33 -13.85 4.25
C ARG A 24 -3.75 -12.55 3.69
N LYS A 25 -4.53 -11.82 2.91
CA LYS A 25 -4.17 -10.46 2.50
C LYS A 25 -3.84 -9.65 3.76
N SER A 26 -2.80 -8.80 3.66
CA SER A 26 -2.46 -7.86 4.73
C SER A 26 -3.69 -7.03 5.09
N SER A 27 -3.91 -6.78 6.38
CA SER A 27 -4.98 -5.87 6.80
C SER A 27 -4.67 -4.43 6.38
N TYR A 28 -5.70 -3.60 6.18
CA TYR A 28 -5.55 -2.17 5.87
C TYR A 28 -4.52 -1.47 6.76
N GLU A 29 -4.59 -1.68 8.08
CA GLU A 29 -3.67 -1.08 9.06
C GLU A 29 -2.23 -1.61 8.95
N GLN A 30 -2.03 -2.86 8.52
CA GLN A 30 -0.69 -3.39 8.26
C GLN A 30 -0.11 -2.80 6.98
N THR A 31 -0.93 -2.70 5.92
CA THR A 31 -0.52 -2.11 4.64
C THR A 31 -0.18 -0.63 4.81
N LEU A 32 -1.01 0.12 5.55
CA LEU A 32 -0.75 1.53 5.83
C LEU A 32 0.50 1.76 6.70
N ARG A 33 0.76 0.87 7.66
CA ARG A 33 2.02 0.90 8.44
C ARG A 33 3.24 0.65 7.55
N ALA A 34 3.16 -0.31 6.63
CA ALA A 34 4.24 -0.57 5.67
C ALA A 34 4.45 0.62 4.73
N ALA A 35 3.37 1.26 4.25
CA ALA A 35 3.43 2.46 3.42
C ALA A 35 4.15 3.62 4.12
N ARG A 36 3.83 3.86 5.40
CA ARG A 36 4.49 4.89 6.22
C ARG A 36 5.97 4.59 6.45
N ALA A 37 6.32 3.36 6.83
CA ALA A 37 7.72 2.97 7.00
C ALA A 37 8.54 3.10 5.71
N ALA A 38 7.94 2.78 4.56
CA ALA A 38 8.54 2.97 3.25
C ALA A 38 8.73 4.46 2.92
N TYR A 39 7.75 5.29 3.26
CA TYR A 39 7.82 6.73 3.08
C TYR A 39 8.95 7.34 3.92
N ASP A 40 9.02 6.98 5.20
CA ASP A 40 10.03 7.47 6.15
C ASP A 40 11.45 7.02 5.77
N SER A 41 11.58 5.88 5.08
CA SER A 41 12.84 5.40 4.52
C SER A 41 13.14 5.94 3.12
N LEU A 42 12.38 6.93 2.64
CA LEU A 42 12.51 7.55 1.31
C LEU A 42 12.32 6.57 0.14
N ASN A 43 11.76 5.39 0.39
CA ASN A 43 11.42 4.41 -0.63
C ASN A 43 10.04 4.74 -1.22
N TYR A 44 9.99 5.85 -1.97
CA TYR A 44 8.74 6.44 -2.46
C TYR A 44 7.97 5.56 -3.44
N VAL A 45 8.65 4.73 -4.23
CA VAL A 45 8.00 3.79 -5.16
C VAL A 45 7.23 2.74 -4.38
N TYR A 46 7.88 2.11 -3.40
CA TYR A 46 7.23 1.10 -2.56
C TYR A 46 6.16 1.73 -1.65
N ALA A 47 6.41 2.93 -1.12
CA ALA A 47 5.43 3.68 -0.34
C ALA A 47 4.15 3.93 -1.16
N LEU A 48 4.30 4.43 -2.40
CA LEU A 48 3.17 4.69 -3.30
C LEU A 48 2.34 3.44 -3.53
N GLU A 49 3.00 2.33 -3.86
CA GLU A 49 2.33 1.05 -4.12
C GLU A 49 1.49 0.59 -2.91
N ARG A 50 2.04 0.72 -1.69
CA ARG A 50 1.31 0.37 -0.47
C ARG A 50 0.19 1.37 -0.12
N TYR A 51 0.36 2.65 -0.40
CA TYR A 51 -0.71 3.64 -0.22
C TYR A 51 -1.85 3.42 -1.21
N GLU A 52 -1.56 3.11 -2.48
CA GLU A 52 -2.58 2.75 -3.48
C GLU A 52 -3.32 1.47 -3.05
N GLU A 53 -2.61 0.44 -2.59
CA GLU A 53 -3.23 -0.80 -2.07
C GLU A 53 -4.12 -0.53 -0.85
N ALA A 54 -3.67 0.29 0.10
CA ALA A 54 -4.49 0.66 1.26
C ALA A 54 -5.75 1.44 0.85
N TYR A 55 -5.65 2.32 -0.15
CA TYR A 55 -6.79 3.05 -0.69
C TYR A 55 -7.79 2.14 -1.44
N GLU A 56 -7.30 1.12 -2.14
CA GLU A 56 -8.16 0.12 -2.78
C GLU A 56 -8.90 -0.76 -1.76
N ASP A 57 -8.26 -1.10 -0.64
CA ASP A 57 -8.88 -1.87 0.44
C ASP A 57 -9.97 -1.07 1.17
N LYS A 58 -9.71 0.22 1.38
CA LYS A 58 -10.63 1.16 2.00
C LYS A 58 -10.41 2.48 1.32
N GLU A 59 -11.43 2.99 0.61
CA GLU A 59 -11.41 4.28 -0.11
C GLU A 59 -11.30 5.49 0.84
N ASP A 60 -10.27 5.49 1.69
CA ASP A 60 -9.98 6.51 2.68
C ASP A 60 -9.46 7.73 1.96
N ARG A 61 -10.29 8.77 1.97
CA ARG A 61 -10.02 10.02 1.28
C ARG A 61 -8.78 10.73 1.80
N ALA A 62 -8.39 10.48 3.05
CA ALA A 62 -7.18 11.06 3.63
C ALA A 62 -5.89 10.58 2.93
N LEU A 63 -5.95 9.49 2.15
CA LEU A 63 -4.79 8.98 1.41
C LEU A 63 -4.60 9.64 0.03
N ILE A 64 -5.62 10.30 -0.50
CA ILE A 64 -5.62 10.83 -1.89
C ILE A 64 -4.50 11.86 -2.06
N ASP A 65 -4.33 12.75 -1.10
CA ASP A 65 -3.32 13.82 -1.13
C ASP A 65 -1.90 13.22 -1.16
N THR A 66 -1.65 12.24 -0.29
CA THR A 66 -0.37 11.52 -0.21
C THR A 66 -0.06 10.78 -1.51
N ILE A 67 -1.06 10.10 -2.09
CA ILE A 67 -0.91 9.39 -3.36
C ILE A 67 -0.64 10.37 -4.51
N ALA A 68 -1.32 11.53 -4.54
CA ALA A 68 -1.08 12.56 -5.54
C ALA A 68 0.37 13.07 -5.48
N TRP A 69 0.84 13.42 -4.28
CA TRP A 69 2.21 13.88 -4.05
C TRP A 69 3.26 12.84 -4.36
N LEU A 70 3.04 11.58 -3.98
CA LEU A 70 3.99 10.51 -4.26
C LEU A 70 4.12 10.25 -5.76
N ASN A 71 3.00 10.23 -6.50
CA ASN A 71 3.04 10.12 -7.96
C ASN A 71 3.85 11.27 -8.59
N PHE A 72 3.67 12.50 -8.10
CA PHE A 72 4.45 13.65 -8.56
C PHE A 72 5.94 13.51 -8.22
N GLN A 73 6.25 13.09 -6.99
CA GLN A 73 7.62 12.93 -6.49
C GLN A 73 8.41 11.88 -7.30
N ILE A 74 7.78 10.76 -7.65
CA ILE A 74 8.40 9.74 -8.51
C ILE A 74 8.33 10.08 -10.01
N ARG A 75 7.77 11.25 -10.35
CA ARG A 75 7.62 11.78 -11.71
C ARG A 75 6.66 10.99 -12.61
N ASP A 76 5.72 10.24 -12.04
CA ASP A 76 4.57 9.73 -12.78
C ASP A 76 3.53 10.84 -12.92
N TYR A 77 3.85 11.83 -13.77
CA TYR A 77 3.05 13.02 -13.96
C TYR A 77 1.65 12.72 -14.49
N ARG A 78 1.51 11.67 -15.30
CA ARG A 78 0.21 11.26 -15.85
C ARG A 78 -0.70 10.73 -14.76
N LYS A 79 -0.21 9.91 -13.82
CA LYS A 79 -0.99 9.51 -12.65
C LYS A 79 -1.20 10.67 -11.69
N ALA A 80 -0.15 11.47 -11.44
CA ALA A 80 -0.22 12.62 -10.56
C ALA A 80 -1.35 13.56 -10.97
N GLU A 81 -1.45 13.93 -12.25
CA GLU A 81 -2.50 14.79 -12.80
C GLU A 81 -3.90 14.28 -12.40
N ARG A 82 -4.17 12.98 -12.62
CA ARG A 82 -5.46 12.37 -12.28
C ARG A 82 -5.74 12.40 -10.78
N TRP A 83 -4.72 12.20 -9.95
CA TRP A 83 -4.87 12.23 -8.49
C TRP A 83 -5.04 13.65 -7.96
N PHE A 84 -4.27 14.64 -8.44
CA PHE A 84 -4.47 16.06 -8.13
C PHE A 84 -5.86 16.54 -8.56
N ALA A 85 -6.35 16.13 -9.74
CA ALA A 85 -7.73 16.41 -10.14
C ALA A 85 -8.76 15.83 -9.15
N ARG A 86 -8.52 14.63 -8.59
CA ARG A 86 -9.39 14.04 -7.57
C ARG A 86 -9.41 14.85 -6.27
N VAL A 87 -8.26 15.36 -5.84
CA VAL A 87 -8.14 16.25 -4.66
C VAL A 87 -8.94 17.52 -4.91
N LEU A 88 -8.67 18.22 -6.02
CA LEU A 88 -9.23 19.55 -6.29
C LEU A 88 -10.72 19.56 -6.58
N ARG A 89 -11.32 18.46 -7.05
CA ARG A 89 -12.78 18.36 -7.27
C ARG A 89 -13.61 18.57 -6.01
N ARG A 90 -13.01 18.46 -4.83
CA ARG A 90 -13.69 18.59 -3.53
C ARG A 90 -13.19 19.78 -2.72
N ALA A 91 -12.16 20.47 -3.20
CA ALA A 91 -11.57 21.61 -2.52
C ALA A 91 -12.44 22.86 -2.72
N GLU A 92 -12.63 23.64 -1.67
CA GLU A 92 -13.32 24.92 -1.78
C GLU A 92 -12.45 25.94 -2.53
N GLU A 93 -13.08 27.03 -2.94
CA GLU A 93 -12.38 28.12 -3.59
C GLU A 93 -11.40 28.79 -2.61
N GLY A 94 -10.16 29.01 -3.04
CA GLY A 94 -9.09 29.55 -2.19
C GLY A 94 -8.32 28.50 -1.37
N GLU A 95 -8.78 27.25 -1.32
CA GLU A 95 -8.05 26.15 -0.68
C GLU A 95 -7.05 25.48 -1.63
N LEU A 96 -6.04 24.84 -1.02
CA LEU A 96 -5.04 23.99 -1.68
C LEU A 96 -4.32 24.67 -2.86
N ASN A 97 -3.93 25.94 -2.70
CA ASN A 97 -3.25 26.73 -3.73
C ASN A 97 -2.00 26.04 -4.30
N ASP A 98 -1.21 25.36 -3.45
CA ASP A 98 -0.04 24.59 -3.90
C ASP A 98 -0.44 23.43 -4.82
N PHE A 99 -1.52 22.72 -4.52
CA PHE A 99 -2.05 21.64 -5.35
C PHE A 99 -2.58 22.19 -6.67
N ARG A 100 -3.25 23.35 -6.65
CA ARG A 100 -3.74 24.03 -7.86
C ARG A 100 -2.59 24.45 -8.76
N TYR A 101 -1.51 24.99 -8.18
CA TYR A 101 -0.30 25.36 -8.91
C TYR A 101 0.32 24.14 -9.60
N ILE A 102 0.57 23.06 -8.85
CA ILE A 102 1.15 21.83 -9.39
C ILE A 102 0.25 21.23 -10.46
N TYR A 103 -1.04 21.12 -10.20
CA TYR A 103 -2.00 20.62 -11.18
C TYR A 103 -1.97 21.44 -12.47
N GLY A 104 -1.92 22.77 -12.38
CA GLY A 104 -1.79 23.65 -13.53
C GLY A 104 -0.47 23.46 -14.30
N GLN A 105 0.61 23.06 -13.64
CA GLN A 105 1.87 22.69 -14.31
C GLN A 105 1.76 21.34 -15.04
N LEU A 106 1.02 20.39 -14.49
CA LEU A 106 0.85 19.05 -15.07
C LEU A 106 -0.02 19.05 -16.35
N LEU A 107 -0.85 20.08 -16.54
CA LEU A 107 -1.74 20.23 -17.70
C LEU A 107 -1.09 20.88 -18.94
N LYS A 108 0.18 21.32 -18.83
CA LYS A 108 0.91 21.99 -19.91
C LYS A 108 1.71 21.01 -20.73
#